data_AF-A0A7S7TH19-F1
#
_entry.id   AF-A0A7S7TH19-F1
#
_cell.length_a   1.000
_cell.length_b   1.000
_cell.length_c   1.000
_cell.angle_alpha   90.00
_cell.angle_beta   90.00
_cell.angle_gamma   90.00
#
_symmetry.space_group_name_H-M   'P 1'
#
loop_
_entity.id
_entity.type
_entity.pdbx_description
1 polymer ?
#
loop_
_entity_poly.entity_id
_entity_poly.type
_entity_poly.pdbx_seq_one_letter_code
_entity_poly.pdbx_strand_id
1 'polypeptide(L)' 'MSGQNERALRRPDEKPLLARLRKVQAWRRARLQRLITDPDIETNDPDRRHAIKAAKRYTEVATRARAIRMGLIDR' A
#
# COMPACT_ATOMS: atom_id res chain seq x y z
N MET A 1 -7.38 -35.27 19.28
CA MET A 1 -6.73 -33.95 19.44
C MET A 1 -6.73 -33.25 18.10
N SER A 2 -7.75 -32.44 17.84
CA SER A 2 -8.06 -31.87 16.52
C SER A 2 -7.39 -30.51 16.34
N GLY A 3 -6.13 -30.51 15.93
CA GLY A 3 -5.33 -29.31 15.67
C GLY A 3 -5.34 -28.84 14.20
N GLN A 4 -6.47 -28.97 13.48
CA GLN A 4 -6.51 -28.63 12.04
C GLN A 4 -7.55 -27.58 11.65
N ASN A 5 -8.24 -26.96 12.61
CA ASN A 5 -9.36 -26.05 12.31
C ASN A 5 -9.02 -24.54 12.38
N GLU A 6 -7.74 -24.15 12.33
CA GLU A 6 -7.34 -22.72 12.38
C GLU A 6 -7.17 -22.06 11.00
N ARG A 7 -7.32 -22.80 9.89
CA ARG A 7 -7.13 -22.24 8.53
C ARG A 7 -8.41 -21.80 7.82
N ALA A 8 -9.57 -21.95 8.47
CA ALA A 8 -10.88 -21.79 7.84
C ALA A 8 -11.57 -20.44 8.10
N LEU A 9 -10.84 -19.39 8.50
CA LEU A 9 -11.42 -18.05 8.64
C LEU A 9 -10.73 -17.02 7.75
N ARG A 10 -10.65 -17.30 6.43
CA ARG A 10 -10.58 -16.23 5.43
C ARG A 10 -11.87 -15.43 5.53
N ARG A 11 -11.91 -14.46 6.46
CA ARG A 11 -13.06 -13.58 6.71
C ARG A 11 -13.53 -13.02 5.36
N PRO A 12 -14.82 -13.09 5.01
CA PRO A 12 -15.31 -12.75 3.66
C PRO A 12 -14.90 -11.34 3.19
N ASP A 13 -14.66 -10.42 4.12
CA ASP A 13 -14.28 -9.04 3.85
C ASP A 13 -12.77 -8.87 3.44
N GLU A 14 -11.98 -9.95 3.56
CA GLU A 14 -10.75 -10.38 2.87
C GLU A 14 -10.07 -9.56 1.77
N LYS A 15 -10.00 -10.20 0.61
CA LYS A 15 -11.17 -10.05 -0.24
C LYS A 15 -11.29 -8.61 -0.79
N PRO A 16 -12.42 -7.94 -0.50
CA PRO A 16 -12.65 -6.54 -0.82
C PRO A 16 -11.57 -5.58 -0.33
N LEU A 17 -11.06 -5.71 0.91
CA LEU A 17 -10.06 -4.78 1.41
C LEU A 17 -8.74 -4.91 0.65
N LEU A 18 -8.26 -6.14 0.45
CA LEU A 18 -7.02 -6.37 -0.32
C LEU A 18 -7.13 -5.83 -1.75
N ALA A 19 -8.30 -5.96 -2.39
CA ALA A 19 -8.55 -5.37 -3.70
C ALA A 19 -8.50 -3.83 -3.67
N ARG A 20 -9.11 -3.20 -2.66
CA ARG A 20 -9.06 -1.74 -2.47
C ARG A 20 -7.64 -1.26 -2.21
N LEU A 21 -6.88 -1.95 -1.35
CA LEU A 21 -5.49 -1.61 -1.05
C LEU A 21 -4.61 -1.73 -2.30
N ARG A 22 -4.82 -2.74 -3.16
CA ARG A 22 -4.10 -2.85 -4.44
C ARG A 22 -4.38 -1.66 -5.36
N LYS A 23 -5.65 -1.22 -5.47
CA LYS A 23 -6.01 -0.02 -6.27
C LYS A 23 -5.33 1.23 -5.72
N VAL A 24 -5.36 1.43 -4.39
CA VAL A 24 -4.70 2.56 -3.74
C VAL A 24 -3.18 2.50 -3.93
N GLN A 25 -2.58 1.31 -3.80
CA GLN A 25 -1.14 1.11 -4.01
C GLN A 25 -0.75 1.46 -5.45
N ALA A 26 -1.52 1.03 -6.45
CA ALA A 26 -1.30 1.36 -7.85
C ALA A 26 -1.37 2.87 -8.09
N TRP A 27 -2.40 3.53 -7.55
CA TRP A 27 -2.55 4.99 -7.66
C TRP A 27 -1.39 5.75 -6.98
N ARG A 28 -0.98 5.31 -5.78
CA ARG A 28 0.17 5.89 -5.07
C ARG A 28 1.48 5.69 -5.83
N ARG A 29 1.68 4.51 -6.44
CA ARG A 29 2.83 4.22 -7.30
C ARG A 29 2.87 5.15 -8.51
N ALA A 30 1.75 5.31 -9.22
CA ALA A 30 1.66 6.21 -10.37
C ALA A 30 1.92 7.67 -9.96
N ARG A 31 1.38 8.12 -8.82
CA ARG A 31 1.63 9.46 -8.29
C ARG A 31 3.10 9.69 -7.95
N LEU A 32 3.74 8.71 -7.30
CA LEU A 32 5.17 8.77 -6.98
C LEU A 32 6.02 8.79 -8.25
N GLN A 33 5.73 7.92 -9.22
CA GLN A 33 6.43 7.88 -10.49
C GLN A 33 6.39 9.24 -11.18
N ARG A 34 5.19 9.83 -11.29
CA ARG A 34 5.02 11.15 -11.89
C ARG A 34 5.85 12.24 -11.20
N LEU A 35 5.95 12.19 -9.87
CA LEU A 35 6.74 13.18 -9.12
C LEU A 35 8.25 13.00 -9.33
N ILE A 36 8.73 11.76 -9.45
CA ILE A 36 10.16 11.47 -9.66
C ILE A 36 10.58 11.75 -11.10
N THR A 37 9.67 11.58 -12.07
CA THR A 37 9.94 11.85 -13.49
C THR A 37 9.50 13.23 -13.93
N ASP A 38 9.16 14.13 -13.00
CA ASP A 38 8.81 15.51 -13.33
C ASP A 38 10.08 16.23 -13.81
N PRO A 39 10.15 16.69 -15.08
CA PRO A 39 11.35 17.37 -15.59
C PRO A 39 11.60 18.71 -14.87
N ASP A 40 10.55 19.31 -14.30
CA ASP A 40 10.62 20.58 -13.58
C ASP A 40 10.58 20.37 -12.06
N ILE A 41 11.00 19.19 -11.57
CA ILE A 41 10.92 18.84 -10.14
C ILE A 41 11.66 19.84 -9.24
N GLU A 42 12.77 20.40 -9.70
CA GLU A 42 13.55 21.39 -8.95
C GLU A 42 12.78 22.72 -8.79
N THR A 43 11.82 23.00 -9.68
CA THR A 43 10.91 24.15 -9.59
C THR A 43 9.62 23.81 -8.85
N ASN A 44 9.02 22.65 -9.14
CA ASN A 44 7.72 22.23 -8.64
C ASN A 44 7.75 21.63 -7.23
N ASP A 45 8.91 21.09 -6.81
CA ASP A 45 9.14 20.47 -5.52
C ASP A 45 10.64 20.61 -5.12
N PRO A 46 11.15 21.84 -4.94
CA PRO A 46 12.58 22.12 -4.70
C PRO A 46 13.14 21.35 -3.51
N ASP A 47 12.35 21.21 -2.44
CA ASP A 47 12.73 20.45 -1.24
C ASP A 47 12.39 18.94 -1.34
N ARG A 48 11.87 18.50 -2.48
CA ARG A 48 11.38 17.13 -2.72
C ARG A 48 10.33 16.66 -1.70
N ARG A 49 9.65 17.59 -1.01
CA ARG A 49 8.68 17.29 0.07
C ARG A 49 7.49 16.51 -0.47
N HIS A 50 7.01 16.85 -1.67
CA HIS A 50 5.89 16.13 -2.30
C HIS A 50 6.30 14.72 -2.71
N ALA A 51 7.47 14.56 -3.32
CA ALA A 51 8.04 13.26 -3.67
C ALA A 51 8.24 12.37 -2.43
N ILE A 52 8.86 12.90 -1.37
CA ILE A 52 9.06 12.20 -0.10
C ILE A 52 7.72 11.80 0.54
N LYS A 53 6.75 12.71 0.59
CA LYS A 53 5.41 12.42 1.13
C LYS A 53 4.69 11.36 0.31
N ALA A 54 4.84 11.36 -1.01
CA ALA A 54 4.29 10.32 -1.87
C ALA A 54 4.95 8.96 -1.63
N ALA A 55 6.28 8.92 -1.46
CA ALA A 55 7.03 7.70 -1.17
C ALA A 55 6.63 7.09 0.18
N LYS A 56 6.50 7.90 1.23
CA LYS A 56 6.02 7.47 2.56
C LYS A 56 4.63 6.82 2.45
N ARG A 57 3.68 7.51 1.82
CA ARG A 57 2.31 7.02 1.64
C ARG A 57 2.22 5.75 0.78
N TYR A 58 3.06 5.62 -0.25
CA TYR A 58 3.16 4.39 -1.03
C TYR A 58 3.65 3.23 -0.15
N THR A 59 4.70 3.46 0.63
CA THR A 59 5.31 2.46 1.51
C THR A 59 4.35 2.01 2.61
N GLU A 60 3.65 2.93 3.26
CA GLU A 60 2.64 2.63 4.29
C GLU A 60 1.54 1.70 3.75
N VAL A 61 0.99 2.00 2.56
CA VAL A 61 -0.06 1.17 1.94
C VAL A 61 0.49 -0.19 1.52
N ALA A 62 1.70 -0.23 0.95
CA ALA A 62 2.34 -1.49 0.54
C ALA A 62 2.62 -2.39 1.75
N THR A 63 3.14 -1.81 2.83
CA THR A 63 3.41 -2.52 4.10
C THR A 63 2.10 -3.01 4.73
N ARG A 64 1.05 -2.18 4.80
CA ARG A 64 -0.26 -2.62 5.33
C ARG A 64 -0.86 -3.75 4.50
N ALA A 65 -0.82 -3.65 3.17
CA ALA A 65 -1.31 -4.71 2.29
C ALA A 65 -0.51 -6.01 2.44
N ARG A 66 0.80 -5.92 2.69
CA ARG A 66 1.65 -7.08 2.98
C ARG A 66 1.34 -7.68 4.34
N ALA A 67 1.20 -6.87 5.38
CA ALA A 67 0.89 -7.32 6.73
C ALA A 67 -0.46 -8.05 6.79
N ILE A 68 -1.51 -7.51 6.16
CA ILE A 68 -2.82 -8.16 6.05
C ILE A 68 -2.72 -9.47 5.26
N ARG A 69 -1.99 -9.49 4.14
CA ARG A 69 -1.79 -10.72 3.35
C ARG A 69 -1.08 -11.82 4.14
N MET A 70 -0.17 -11.43 5.05
CA MET A 70 0.58 -12.35 5.90
C MET A 70 -0.17 -12.69 7.21
N GLY A 71 -1.37 -12.13 7.43
CA GLY A 71 -2.14 -12.33 8.67
C GLY A 71 -1.49 -11.70 9.90
N LEU A 72 -0.58 -10.73 9.74
CA LEU A 72 0.12 -10.08 10.85
C LEU A 72 -0.73 -9.02 11.56
N ILE A 73 -1.71 -8.44 10.86
CA ILE A 73 -2.62 -7.44 11.40
C ILE A 73 -4.02 -7.70 10.88
N ASP A 74 -5.00 -7.47 11.74
CA ASP A 74 -6.42 -7.39 11.38
C ASP A 74 -6.74 -6.01 10.76
N ARG A 75 -7.92 -5.89 10.15
CA ARG A 75 -8.30 -4.73 9.33
C ARG A 75 -8.70 -3.52 10.14
#